data_AF-A0A920PC62-F1
#
_entry.id   AF-A0A920PC62-F1
#
_cell.length_a   1.000
_cell.length_b   1.000
_cell.length_c   1.000
_cell.angle_alpha   90.00
_cell.angle_beta   90.00
_cell.angle_gamma   90.00
#
_symmetry.space_group_name_H-M   'P 1'
#
loop_
_entity.id
_entity.type
_entity.pdbx_description
1 polymer ?
#
loop_
_entity_poly.entity_id
_entity_poly.type
_entity_poly.pdbx_seq_one_letter_code
_entity_poly.pdbx_strand_id
1 'polypeptide(L)'
;MVRSSAKNCNDVTIVVDPKNYGLVLEEMKEGFVSLETRRRLSRDAFAHTARYDSLIATFLSVQWENESGFPPFLNQPFSKAQDLRYGENPHQSAALYKESNPLNTDIVSEKADSG
;
A
#
# COMPACT_ATOMS: atom_id res chain seq x y z
N MET A 1 0.84 14.17 12.15
CA MET A 1 2.28 13.83 12.02
C MET A 1 2.59 13.28 10.62
N VAL A 2 2.28 12.02 10.30
CA VAL A 2 2.67 11.39 9.01
C VAL A 2 2.23 12.17 7.77
N ARG A 3 0.93 12.49 7.64
CA ARG A 3 0.40 13.27 6.49
C ARG A 3 0.97 14.69 6.41
N SER A 4 1.23 15.32 7.56
CA SER A 4 1.81 16.66 7.63
C SER A 4 3.26 16.66 7.13
N SER A 5 4.07 15.70 7.59
CA SER A 5 5.45 15.52 7.14
C SER A 5 5.51 15.16 5.65
N ALA A 6 4.62 14.27 5.18
CA ALA A 6 4.55 13.89 3.77
C ALA A 6 4.17 15.08 2.87
N LYS A 7 3.23 15.94 3.30
CA LYS A 7 2.87 17.17 2.56
C LYS A 7 4.06 18.12 2.39
N ASN A 8 4.91 18.22 3.41
CA ASN A 8 6.06 19.12 3.42
C ASN A 8 7.36 18.44 2.96
N CYS A 9 7.29 17.56 1.95
CA CYS A 9 8.44 16.78 1.47
C CYS A 9 9.58 17.60 0.83
N ASN A 10 9.39 18.89 0.58
CA ASN A 10 10.48 19.77 0.17
C ASN A 10 11.51 19.94 1.30
N ASP A 11 11.05 19.92 2.55
CA ASP A 11 11.86 20.25 3.74
C ASP A 11 11.94 19.11 4.76
N VAL A 12 11.02 18.16 4.71
CA VAL A 12 10.89 17.07 5.70
C VAL A 12 11.05 15.70 5.04
N THR A 13 11.96 14.89 5.57
CA THR A 13 12.06 13.46 5.22
C THR A 13 11.15 12.65 6.14
N ILE A 14 10.20 11.90 5.57
CA ILE A 14 9.31 10.97 6.29
C ILE A 14 9.69 9.54 5.94
N VAL A 15 9.67 8.61 6.90
CA VAL A 15 9.87 7.19 6.64
C VAL A 15 8.78 6.39 7.34
N VAL A 16 8.07 5.54 6.60
CA VAL A 16 6.97 4.70 7.10
C VAL A 16 7.23 3.19 6.94
N ASP A 17 8.28 2.81 6.21
CA ASP A 17 8.70 1.41 6.00
C ASP A 17 10.20 1.28 6.35
N PRO A 18 10.57 0.40 7.30
CA PRO A 18 11.96 0.14 7.67
C PRO A 18 12.88 -0.23 6.51
N LYS A 19 12.36 -0.81 5.42
CA LYS A 19 13.15 -1.13 4.21
C LYS A 19 13.84 0.10 3.61
N ASN A 20 13.29 1.29 3.83
CA ASN A 20 13.87 2.53 3.33
C ASN A 20 14.98 3.12 4.23
N TYR A 21 15.22 2.56 5.42
CA TYR A 21 16.26 3.10 6.32
C TYR A 21 17.64 3.07 5.70
N GLY A 22 18.01 1.98 5.01
CA GLY A 22 19.31 1.88 4.34
C GLY A 22 19.54 3.03 3.37
N LEU A 23 18.59 3.25 2.44
CA LEU A 23 18.69 4.35 1.48
C LEU A 23 18.83 5.72 2.17
N VAL A 24 17.97 5.99 3.17
CA VAL A 24 17.98 7.29 3.86
C VAL A 24 19.30 7.50 4.60
N LEU A 25 19.82 6.46 5.26
CA LEU A 25 21.09 6.54 5.97
C LEU A 25 22.26 6.77 5.00
N GLU A 26 22.28 6.12 3.84
CA GLU A 26 23.31 6.37 2.83
C GLU A 26 23.26 7.81 2.31
N GLU A 27 22.10 8.33 1.94
CA GLU A 27 21.99 9.74 1.51
C GLU A 27 22.33 10.72 2.64
N MET A 28 21.99 10.40 3.89
CA MET A 28 22.35 11.25 5.03
C MET A 28 23.86 11.32 5.27
N LYS A 29 24.64 10.30 4.92
CA LYS A 29 26.11 10.35 4.99
C LYS A 29 26.70 11.36 4.00
N GLU A 30 26.04 11.57 2.86
CA GLU A 30 26.37 12.60 1.88
C GLU A 30 25.91 14.01 2.31
N GLY A 31 25.26 14.11 3.48
CA GLY A 31 24.87 15.37 4.14
C GLY A 31 23.41 15.76 3.96
N PHE A 32 22.68 15.19 2.99
CA PHE A 32 21.25 15.46 2.81
C PHE A 32 20.52 14.32 2.08
N VAL A 33 19.25 14.13 2.43
CA VAL A 33 18.33 13.26 1.66
C VAL A 33 17.91 14.02 0.40
N SER A 34 17.93 13.37 -0.75
CA SER A 34 17.59 14.02 -2.02
C SER A 34 16.10 14.39 -2.09
N LEU A 35 15.75 15.43 -2.85
CA LEU A 35 14.34 15.80 -3.06
C LEU A 35 13.57 14.66 -3.76
N GLU A 36 14.22 13.93 -4.66
CA GLU A 36 13.67 12.76 -5.32
C GLU A 36 13.29 11.68 -4.29
N THR A 37 14.22 11.32 -3.40
CA THR A 37 13.95 10.35 -2.32
C THR A 37 12.85 10.85 -1.40
N ARG A 38 12.86 12.13 -0.99
CA ARG A 38 11.77 12.69 -0.15
C ARG A 38 10.40 12.63 -0.83
N ARG A 39 10.31 12.90 -2.14
CA ARG A 39 9.06 12.79 -2.90
C ARG A 39 8.56 11.35 -2.98
N ARG A 40 9.47 10.41 -3.22
CA ARG A 40 9.15 8.96 -3.22
C ARG A 40 8.60 8.52 -1.86
N LEU A 41 9.29 8.89 -0.78
CA LEU A 41 8.88 8.57 0.58
C LEU A 41 7.57 9.25 0.97
N SER A 42 7.30 10.47 0.48
CA SER A 42 6.02 11.15 0.67
C SER A 42 4.86 10.41 0.01
N ARG A 43 5.02 9.99 -1.26
CA ARG A 43 4.05 9.13 -1.95
C ARG A 43 3.77 7.87 -1.13
N ASP A 44 4.83 7.20 -0.67
CA ASP A 44 4.72 5.96 0.09
C ASP A 44 4.03 6.18 1.45
N ALA A 45 4.30 7.32 2.12
CA ALA A 45 3.63 7.70 3.36
C ALA A 45 2.13 7.95 3.18
N PHE A 46 1.72 8.64 2.09
CA PHE A 46 0.30 8.81 1.78
C PHE A 46 -0.38 7.47 1.47
N ALA A 47 0.27 6.61 0.67
CA ALA A 47 -0.23 5.27 0.36
C ALA A 47 -0.38 4.42 1.64
N HIS A 48 0.59 4.47 2.55
CA HIS A 48 0.53 3.80 3.85
C HIS A 48 -0.65 4.27 4.69
N THR A 49 -0.91 5.59 4.74
CA THR A 49 -2.07 6.13 5.47
C THR A 49 -3.40 5.77 4.82
N ALA A 50 -3.50 5.82 3.49
CA ALA A 50 -4.72 5.44 2.78
C ALA A 50 -5.06 3.97 3.02
N ARG A 51 -4.07 3.07 2.97
CA ARG A 51 -4.25 1.66 3.31
C ARG A 51 -4.76 1.47 4.73
N TYR A 52 -4.17 2.16 5.70
CA TYR A 52 -4.58 2.06 7.10
C TYR A 52 -6.04 2.51 7.29
N ASP A 53 -6.41 3.67 6.71
CA ASP A 53 -7.77 4.20 6.78
C ASP A 53 -8.78 3.26 6.09
N SER A 54 -8.41 2.65 4.95
CA SER A 54 -9.22 1.62 4.27
C SER A 54 -9.49 0.40 5.15
N LEU A 55 -8.47 -0.11 5.85
CA LEU A 55 -8.62 -1.27 6.74
C LEU A 55 -9.53 -0.95 7.93
N ILE A 56 -9.40 0.26 8.49
CA ILE A 56 -10.29 0.73 9.55
C ILE A 56 -11.72 0.80 9.03
N ALA A 57 -11.96 1.45 7.90
CA ALA A 57 -13.29 1.60 7.35
C ALA A 57 -13.96 0.24 7.09
N THR A 58 -13.23 -0.71 6.49
CA THR A 58 -13.73 -2.07 6.25
C THR A 58 -14.05 -2.79 7.56
N PHE A 59 -13.16 -2.72 8.58
CA PHE A 59 -13.41 -3.31 9.88
C PHE A 59 -14.65 -2.73 10.57
N LEU A 60 -14.82 -1.41 10.54
CA LEU A 60 -15.95 -0.73 11.17
C LEU A 60 -17.28 -1.06 10.49
N SER A 61 -17.31 -1.17 9.16
CA SER A 61 -18.50 -1.65 8.43
C SER A 61 -18.89 -3.06 8.90
N VAL A 62 -17.94 -3.99 9.02
CA VAL A 62 -18.23 -5.35 9.50
C VAL A 62 -18.71 -5.37 10.96
N GLN A 63 -18.18 -4.49 11.83
CA GLN A 63 -18.53 -4.49 13.25
C GLN A 63 -19.87 -3.82 13.57
N TRP A 64 -20.22 -2.76 12.83
CA TRP A 64 -21.34 -1.89 13.18
C TRP A 64 -22.53 -1.99 12.24
N GLU A 65 -22.36 -2.59 11.06
CA GLU A 65 -23.46 -2.83 10.12
C GLU A 65 -23.78 -4.32 10.10
N ASN A 66 -24.92 -4.68 10.69
CA ASN A 66 -25.48 -6.04 10.73
C ASN A 66 -26.24 -6.38 9.42
N GLU A 67 -25.85 -5.80 8.29
CA GLU A 67 -26.57 -5.99 7.04
C GLU A 67 -26.09 -7.26 6.32
N SER A 68 -27.01 -8.21 6.15
CA SER A 68 -26.84 -9.32 5.21
C SER A 68 -26.79 -8.77 3.78
N GLY A 69 -25.60 -8.49 3.25
CA GLY A 69 -25.43 -7.88 1.93
C GLY A 69 -24.03 -7.38 1.62
N PHE A 70 -23.96 -6.33 0.79
CA PHE A 70 -22.71 -5.65 0.41
C PHE A 70 -22.42 -4.48 1.35
N PRO A 71 -21.15 -4.22 1.71
CA PRO A 71 -20.83 -3.08 2.57
C PRO A 71 -21.08 -1.75 1.84
N PRO A 72 -21.45 -0.68 2.56
CA PRO A 72 -21.62 0.65 1.97
C PRO A 72 -20.30 1.25 1.46
N PHE A 73 -19.17 0.77 1.98
CA PHE A 73 -17.83 1.12 1.50
C PHE A 73 -17.02 -0.14 1.22
N LEU A 74 -16.69 -0.37 -0.04
CA LEU A 74 -15.78 -1.43 -0.46
C LEU A 74 -14.37 -0.86 -0.65
N ASN A 75 -13.48 -1.12 0.31
CA ASN A 75 -12.08 -0.67 0.26
C ASN A 75 -11.14 -1.88 0.14
N GLN A 76 -10.43 -1.98 -0.98
CA GLN A 76 -9.47 -3.06 -1.25
C GLN A 76 -8.08 -2.49 -1.56
N PRO A 77 -7.22 -2.30 -0.55
CA PRO A 77 -5.89 -1.75 -0.77
C PRO A 77 -4.96 -2.83 -1.35
N PHE A 78 -4.50 -2.62 -2.58
CA PHE A 78 -3.54 -3.49 -3.24
C PHE A 78 -2.12 -2.94 -3.18
N SER A 79 -1.15 -3.84 -3.14
CA SER A 79 0.28 -3.54 -3.25
C SER A 79 0.89 -4.30 -4.42
N LYS A 80 1.75 -3.64 -5.19
CA LYS A 80 2.40 -4.28 -6.34
C LYS A 80 3.34 -5.39 -5.87
N ALA A 81 3.17 -6.60 -6.38
CA ALA A 81 4.04 -7.73 -6.08
C ALA A 81 5.18 -7.84 -7.09
N GLN A 82 4.87 -7.72 -8.39
CA GLN A 82 5.87 -7.77 -9.46
C GLN A 82 5.32 -7.21 -10.77
N ASP A 83 6.21 -6.78 -11.65
CA ASP A 83 5.89 -6.59 -13.07
C ASP A 83 5.75 -7.93 -13.78
N LEU A 84 4.86 -7.99 -14.76
CA LEU A 84 4.67 -9.15 -15.63
C LEU A 84 5.30 -8.89 -16.99
N ARG A 85 5.70 -9.96 -17.68
CA ARG A 85 6.39 -9.86 -18.98
C ARG A 85 5.51 -9.19 -20.04
N TYR A 86 4.22 -9.49 -20.00
CA TYR A 86 3.16 -8.87 -20.78
C TYR A 86 1.82 -9.16 -20.08
N GLY A 87 0.78 -8.45 -20.49
CA GLY A 87 -0.59 -8.71 -20.06
C GLY A 87 -1.18 -9.93 -20.76
N GLU A 88 -2.37 -9.79 -21.31
CA GLU A 88 -2.97 -10.86 -22.12
C GLU A 88 -2.25 -11.01 -23.46
N ASN A 89 -1.81 -9.89 -24.04
CA ASN A 89 -1.10 -9.85 -25.32
C ASN A 89 0.33 -9.28 -25.18
N PRO A 90 1.31 -9.71 -26.01
CA PRO A 90 2.72 -9.30 -25.89
C PRO A 90 3.00 -7.79 -25.91
N HIS A 91 2.12 -6.99 -26.51
CA HIS A 91 2.26 -5.54 -26.61
C HIS A 91 1.67 -4.79 -25.39
N GLN A 92 1.01 -5.50 -24.47
CA GLN A 92 0.38 -4.91 -23.29
C GLN A 92 1.30 -5.05 -22.08
N SER A 93 1.49 -3.97 -21.33
CA SER A 93 2.17 -4.02 -20.03
C SER A 93 1.23 -4.57 -18.96
N ALA A 94 1.76 -5.30 -17.97
CA ALA A 94 0.98 -5.78 -16.84
C ALA A 94 1.82 -5.89 -15.57
N ALA A 95 1.13 -5.94 -14.44
CA ALA A 95 1.74 -6.15 -13.13
C ALA A 95 0.79 -6.94 -12.24
N LEU A 96 1.37 -7.78 -11.39
CA LEU A 96 0.65 -8.51 -10.35
C LEU A 96 0.56 -7.64 -9.09
N TYR A 97 -0.63 -7.55 -8.54
CA TYR A 97 -0.91 -6.89 -7.27
C TYR A 97 -1.44 -7.89 -6.25
N LYS A 98 -1.16 -7.66 -4.97
CA LYS A 98 -1.62 -8.46 -3.83
C LYS A 98 -2.40 -7.59 -2.86
N GLU A 99 -3.49 -8.11 -2.34
CA GLU A 99 -4.31 -7.44 -1.34
C GLU A 99 -3.53 -7.31 -0.02
N SER A 100 -3.65 -6.15 0.64
CA SER A 100 -3.05 -5.93 1.95
C SER A 100 -4.02 -6.38 3.03
N ASN A 101 -3.66 -7.48 3.70
CA ASN A 101 -4.42 -8.15 4.76
C ASN A 101 -5.57 -9.01 4.22
N PRO A 102 -5.35 -10.32 4.02
CA PRO A 102 -6.42 -11.26 3.72
C PRO A 102 -7.42 -11.23 4.87
N LEU A 103 -8.63 -10.72 4.64
CA LEU A 103 -9.77 -11.42 5.22
C LEU A 103 -9.75 -12.82 4.60
N ASN A 104 -10.24 -13.85 5.31
CA ASN A 104 -10.06 -15.29 5.00
C ASN A 104 -10.63 -15.76 3.63
N THR A 105 -10.97 -14.82 2.75
CA THR A 105 -11.41 -14.94 1.37
C THR A 105 -10.51 -14.05 0.50
N ASP A 106 -9.22 -14.37 0.45
CA ASP A 106 -8.32 -13.82 -0.58
C ASP A 106 -8.82 -14.25 -1.96
N ILE A 107 -8.71 -13.38 -2.95
CA ILE A 107 -8.97 -13.71 -4.37
C ILE A 107 -7.97 -14.77 -4.89
N VAL A 108 -6.89 -15.01 -4.15
CA VAL A 108 -5.91 -16.10 -4.35
C VAL A 108 -6.06 -17.18 -3.28
N SER A 109 -7.30 -17.56 -2.95
CA SER A 109 -7.57 -18.78 -2.20
C SER A 109 -8.08 -19.85 -3.17
N GLU A 110 -7.18 -20.76 -3.58
CA GLU A 110 -7.57 -22.03 -4.17
C GLU A 110 -8.19 -22.87 -3.04
N LYS A 111 -9.52 -22.92 -3.01
CA LYS A 111 -10.25 -23.82 -2.13
C LYS A 111 -10.18 -25.22 -2.75
N ALA A 112 -9.13 -25.97 -2.43
CA ALA A 112 -9.15 -27.41 -2.61
C ALA A 112 -10.11 -28.00 -1.56
N ASP A 113 -11.40 -28.07 -1.91
CA ASP A 113 -12.34 -28.93 -1.20
C ASP A 113 -11.81 -30.37 -1.29
N SER A 114 -11.27 -30.86 -0.18
CA SER A 114 -10.83 -32.23 0.00
C SER A 114 -11.49 -32.76 1.27
N GLY A 115 -12.45 -33.68 1.07
CA GLY A 115 -13.03 -34.54 2.11
C GLY A 115 -14.40 -34.11 2.61
#